data_AF-A0A0P8ADK7-F1
#
_entry.id   AF-A0A0P8ADK7-F1
#
_cell.length_a   1.000
_cell.length_b   1.000
_cell.length_c   1.000
_cell.angle_alpha   90.00
_cell.angle_beta   90.00
_cell.angle_gamma   90.00
#
_symmetry.space_group_name_H-M   'P 1'
#
loop_
_entity.id
_entity.type
_entity.pdbx_description
1 polymer ?
#
loop_
_entity_poly.entity_id
_entity_poly.type
_entity_poly.pdbx_seq_one_letter_code
_entity_poly.pdbx_strand_id
1 'polypeptide(L)'
;MEKHTIVWRGIEIKITFTSQKFGMVEHVELMTEPRTPLPVTETGYRSHFMPYGTVESHGGAVAFVTAWLEHDAKRAGWSGAQLTLF
;
A
#
# COMPACT_ATOMS: atom_id res chain seq x y z
N MET A 1 14.22 -1.87 -8.49
CA MET A 1 12.77 -1.94 -8.25
C MET A 1 12.48 -3.30 -7.64
N GLU A 2 11.89 -3.30 -6.46
CA GLU A 2 11.57 -4.49 -5.67
C GLU A 2 10.07 -4.76 -5.75
N LYS A 3 9.66 -6.02 -5.85
CA LYS A 3 8.26 -6.41 -5.99
C LYS A 3 7.88 -7.42 -4.92
N HIS A 4 6.73 -7.20 -4.29
CA HIS A 4 6.15 -8.10 -3.30
C HIS A 4 4.68 -8.34 -3.59
N THR A 5 4.19 -9.49 -3.14
CA THR A 5 2.76 -9.77 -3.07
C THR A 5 2.43 -10.17 -1.65
N ILE A 6 1.40 -9.53 -1.09
CA ILE A 6 0.86 -9.87 0.23
C ILE A 6 -0.64 -10.14 0.14
N VAL A 7 -1.16 -10.92 1.08
CA VAL A 7 -2.59 -11.03 1.33
C VAL A 7 -2.90 -10.27 2.61
N TRP A 8 -3.67 -9.19 2.49
CA TRP A 8 -4.07 -8.39 3.64
C TRP A 8 -5.59 -8.40 3.76
N ARG A 9 -6.10 -8.97 4.87
CA ARG A 9 -7.54 -9.17 5.12
C ARG A 9 -8.30 -9.82 3.95
N GLY A 10 -7.65 -10.78 3.28
CA GLY A 10 -8.20 -11.50 2.13
C GLY A 10 -8.07 -10.80 0.77
N ILE A 11 -7.46 -9.61 0.72
CA ILE A 11 -7.19 -8.88 -0.52
C ILE A 11 -5.73 -9.11 -0.93
N GLU A 12 -5.51 -9.60 -2.15
CA GLU A 12 -4.16 -9.66 -2.72
C GLU A 12 -3.71 -8.25 -3.13
N ILE A 13 -2.53 -7.85 -2.66
CA ILE A 13 -1.93 -6.55 -2.93
C ILE A 13 -0.54 -6.77 -3.51
N LYS A 14 -0.34 -6.27 -4.73
CA LYS A 14 0.97 -6.16 -5.38
C LYS A 14 1.62 -4.85 -4.93
N ILE A 15 2.82 -4.95 -4.39
CA ILE A 15 3.63 -3.81 -3.93
C ILE A 15 4.83 -3.69 -4.85
N THR A 16 5.05 -2.50 -5.42
CA THR A 16 6.28 -2.17 -6.15
C THR A 16 7.00 -1.05 -5.43
N PHE A 17 8.24 -1.32 -4.99
CA PHE A 17 9.08 -0.34 -4.30
C PHE A 17 10.27 0.08 -5.18
N THR A 18 10.51 1.38 -5.21
CA THR A 18 11.66 2.00 -5.87
C THR A 18 12.36 2.93 -4.87
N SER A 19 13.56 2.54 -4.44
CA SER A 19 14.32 3.28 -3.41
C SER A 19 14.82 4.66 -3.84
N GLN A 20 15.05 4.85 -5.15
CA GLN A 20 15.52 6.12 -5.71
C GLN A 20 14.70 6.47 -6.95
N LYS A 21 13.47 6.91 -6.75
CA LYS A 21 12.65 7.48 -7.81
C LYS A 21 13.05 8.93 -8.04
N PHE A 22 13.32 9.28 -9.29
CA PHE A 22 13.86 10.59 -9.70
C PHE A 22 15.16 10.98 -8.97
N GLY A 23 15.89 10.02 -8.40
CA GLY A 23 17.14 10.25 -7.66
C GLY A 23 16.99 10.95 -6.31
N MET A 24 15.75 11.15 -5.81
CA MET A 24 15.51 11.99 -4.61
C MET A 24 14.57 11.39 -3.58
N VAL A 25 13.62 10.55 -4.00
CA VAL A 25 12.55 10.06 -3.12
C VAL A 25 12.36 8.56 -3.25
N GLU A 26 11.86 7.95 -2.17
CA GLU A 26 11.33 6.60 -2.21
C GLU A 26 9.92 6.62 -2.82
N HIS A 27 9.58 5.57 -3.55
CA HIS A 27 8.29 5.41 -4.22
C HIS A 27 7.73 4.01 -3.99
N VAL A 28 6.49 3.95 -3.51
CA VAL A 28 5.73 2.71 -3.34
C VAL A 28 4.46 2.79 -4.19
N GLU A 29 4.21 1.73 -4.94
CA GLU A 29 2.98 1.52 -5.70
C GLU A 29 2.23 0.32 -5.12
N LEU A 30 0.93 0.50 -4.88
CA LEU A 30 0.01 -0.57 -4.50
C LEU A 30 -0.95 -0.83 -5.65
N MET A 31 -1.21 -2.10 -5.94
CA MET A 31 -2.20 -2.53 -6.91
C MET A 31 -2.92 -3.78 -6.44
N THR A 32 -4.25 -3.75 -6.46
CA THR A 32 -5.12 -4.92 -6.25
C THR A 32 -5.72 -5.38 -7.58
N GLU A 33 -6.01 -6.68 -7.68
CA GLU A 33 -6.80 -7.26 -8.77
C GLU A 33 -8.14 -7.76 -8.18
N PRO A 34 -9.30 -7.41 -8.76
CA PRO A 34 -9.52 -6.66 -10.00
C PRO A 34 -9.77 -5.16 -9.74
N ARG A 35 -8.89 -4.45 -9.01
CA ARG A 35 -9.09 -3.07 -8.50
C ARG A 35 -9.97 -2.95 -7.25
N THR A 36 -9.90 -3.93 -6.35
CA THR A 36 -10.55 -3.87 -5.03
C THR A 36 -10.06 -2.66 -4.22
N PRO A 37 -10.96 -1.82 -3.67
CA PRO A 37 -10.60 -0.70 -2.83
C PRO A 37 -9.79 -1.10 -1.59
N LEU A 38 -8.94 -0.18 -1.14
CA LEU A 38 -8.15 -0.25 0.09
C LEU A 38 -8.44 1.00 0.93
N PRO A 39 -8.12 1.01 2.24
CA PRO A 39 -8.24 2.21 3.07
C PRO A 39 -7.50 3.45 2.51
N VAL A 40 -6.46 3.21 1.71
CA VAL A 40 -5.58 4.24 1.13
C VAL A 40 -5.92 4.59 -0.32
N THR A 41 -6.89 3.90 -0.94
CA THR A 41 -7.34 4.14 -2.31
C THR A 41 -8.69 3.50 -2.63
N GLU A 42 -9.60 4.25 -3.24
CA GLU A 42 -10.89 3.73 -3.71
C GLU A 42 -10.77 2.93 -5.02
N THR A 43 -9.67 3.10 -5.77
CA THR A 43 -9.51 2.52 -7.11
C THR A 43 -8.69 1.22 -7.13
N GLY A 44 -8.26 0.75 -5.95
CA GLY A 44 -7.31 -0.37 -5.83
C GLY A 44 -5.89 -0.07 -6.32
N TYR A 45 -5.62 1.15 -6.79
CA TYR A 45 -4.28 1.62 -7.15
C TYR A 45 -3.87 2.83 -6.34
N ARG A 46 -2.64 2.84 -5.84
CA ARG A 46 -2.07 3.99 -5.12
C ARG A 46 -0.59 4.15 -5.44
N SER A 47 -0.20 5.35 -5.84
CA SER A 47 1.19 5.78 -5.95
C SER A 47 1.51 6.71 -4.80
N HIS A 48 2.55 6.41 -4.02
CA HIS A 48 2.94 7.18 -2.85
C HIS A 48 4.45 7.45 -2.84
N PHE A 49 4.83 8.70 -2.53
CA PHE A 49 6.21 9.16 -2.47
C PHE A 49 6.55 9.57 -1.04
N MET A 50 7.78 9.27 -0.61
CA MET A 50 8.24 9.48 0.77
C MET A 50 9.73 9.84 0.82
N PRO A 51 10.20 10.46 1.93
CA PRO A 51 11.62 10.69 2.15
C PRO A 51 12.42 9.38 2.14
N TYR A 52 13.67 9.47 1.71
CA TYR A 52 14.60 8.33 1.71
C TYR A 52 14.80 7.75 3.11
N GLY A 53 14.90 6.43 3.23
CA GLY A 53 15.06 5.71 4.50
C GLY A 53 13.75 5.49 5.26
N THR A 54 12.61 5.98 4.76
CA THR A 54 11.30 5.74 5.40
C THR A 54 10.97 4.25 5.35
N VAL A 55 11.17 3.61 4.20
CA VAL A 55 10.88 2.18 4.05
C VAL A 55 11.83 1.31 4.89
N GLU A 56 13.13 1.64 4.90
CA GLU A 56 14.12 0.92 5.71
C GLU A 56 13.83 1.04 7.21
N SER A 57 13.49 2.24 7.70
CA SER A 57 13.16 2.47 9.12
C SER A 57 11.91 1.72 9.59
N HIS A 58 11.01 1.34 8.67
CA HIS A 58 9.85 0.50 8.96
C HIS A 58 10.15 -1.01 8.86
N GLY A 59 11.39 -1.42 8.56
CA GLY A 59 11.75 -2.82 8.38
C GLY A 59 11.48 -3.36 6.97
N GLY A 60 11.38 -2.49 5.96
CA GLY A 60 11.22 -2.85 4.55
C GLY A 60 9.83 -2.58 3.99
N ALA A 61 9.69 -2.76 2.67
CA ALA A 61 8.51 -2.31 1.92
C ALA A 61 7.21 -2.99 2.38
N VAL A 62 7.25 -4.29 2.68
CA VAL A 62 6.10 -5.04 3.17
C VAL A 62 5.64 -4.49 4.54
N ALA A 63 6.57 -4.33 5.48
CA ALA A 63 6.25 -3.85 6.83
C ALA A 63 5.70 -2.42 6.81
N PHE A 64 6.31 -1.52 6.02
CA PHE A 64 5.80 -0.17 5.78
C PHE A 64 4.36 -0.18 5.25
N VAL A 65 4.09 -0.95 4.19
CA VAL A 65 2.77 -1.00 3.57
C VAL A 65 1.73 -1.59 4.51
N THR A 66 2.05 -2.67 5.25
CA THR A 66 1.13 -3.24 6.22
C THR A 66 0.79 -2.25 7.33
N ALA A 67 1.79 -1.55 7.89
CA ALA A 67 1.57 -0.53 8.92
C ALA A 67 0.71 0.63 8.39
N TRP A 68 0.97 1.07 7.17
CA TRP A 68 0.20 2.12 6.51
C TRP A 68 -1.27 1.72 6.32
N LEU A 69 -1.52 0.52 5.81
CA LEU A 69 -2.88 -0.02 5.63
C LEU A 69 -3.63 -0.12 6.96
N GLU A 70 -3.00 -0.60 8.03
CA GLU A 70 -3.64 -0.67 9.35
C GLU A 70 -3.96 0.71 9.93
N HIS A 71 -3.03 1.67 9.80
CA HIS A 71 -3.23 3.04 10.25
C HIS A 71 -4.43 3.69 9.54
N ASP A 72 -4.47 3.63 8.21
CA ASP A 72 -5.56 4.23 7.43
C ASP A 72 -6.87 3.45 7.58
N ALA A 73 -6.83 2.12 7.75
CA ALA A 73 -8.03 1.34 8.05
C ALA A 73 -8.69 1.81 9.34
N LYS A 74 -7.89 1.98 10.40
CA LYS A 74 -8.37 2.48 11.68
C LYS A 74 -8.92 3.91 11.55
N ARG A 75 -8.20 4.79 10.85
CA ARG A 75 -8.60 6.19 10.65
C ARG A 75 -9.91 6.32 9.86
N ALA A 76 -10.10 5.47 8.85
CA ALA A 76 -11.30 5.48 8.00
C ALA A 76 -12.48 4.66 8.58
N GLY A 77 -12.29 3.94 9.69
CA GLY A 77 -13.28 2.95 10.16
C GLY A 77 -13.47 1.79 9.18
N TRP A 78 -12.46 1.50 8.35
CA TRP A 78 -12.51 0.50 7.30
C TRP A 78 -12.29 -0.91 7.87
N SER A 79 -13.27 -1.79 7.66
CA SER A 79 -13.25 -3.16 8.21
C SER A 79 -12.93 -4.25 7.19
N GLY A 80 -13.04 -3.97 5.88
CA GLY A 80 -12.80 -4.93 4.81
C GLY A 80 -13.19 -4.35 3.46
N ALA A 81 -13.06 -5.13 2.38
CA ALA A 81 -13.65 -4.78 1.09
C ALA A 81 -15.16 -4.65 1.28
N GLN A 82 -15.60 -3.43 1.55
CA GLN A 82 -17.01 -3.13 1.73
C GLN A 82 -17.64 -3.35 0.36
N LEU A 83 -18.32 -4.49 0.21
CA LEU A 83 -19.33 -4.68 -0.81
C LEU A 83 -20.42 -3.66 -0.48
N THR A 84 -20.28 -2.44 -0.99
CA THR A 84 -21.43 -1.57 -1.17
C THR A 84 -22.31 -2.26 -2.22
N LEU A 85 -23.24 -3.08 -1.74
CA LEU A 85 -24.46 -3.39 -2.48
C LEU A 85 -25.29 -2.10 -2.49
N PHE A 86 -25.08 -1.28 -3.52
CA PHE A 86 -26.04 -0.29 -3.98
C PHE A 86 -26.14 -0.37 -5.50
#